data_AF-A0A669D281-F1
#
_entry.id   AF-A0A669D281-F1
#
_cell.length_a   1.000
_cell.length_b   1.000
_cell.length_c   1.000
_cell.angle_alpha   90.00
_cell.angle_beta   90.00
_cell.angle_gamma   90.00
#
_symmetry.space_group_name_H-M   'P 1'
#
loop_
_entity.id
_entity.type
_entity.pdbx_description
1 polymer ?
#
loop_
_entity_poly.entity_id
_entity_poly.type
_entity_poly.pdbx_seq_one_letter_code
_entity_poly.pdbx_strand_id
1 'polypeptide(L)'
;MAFYKVMCLAAGLMLLTQESESQLDVCGQPKLNTRIVGGQVAPVGSWPWQVSLQTSGFHFCGGSLINSQWVLTAAHCFQTTVNGLTVNLGLQSLEGSNPNAESRTVTQIINHPNYNSVTNNNDICLLQLSSPVTFTSYISPVCLAASDSTFYSGVNSWVTGWGNIGSGVSLPSPKNLMEVEVPVVGNRKCNCNYGVGEITDNMICAGLSAGGKDSCQGDSGGPMVIKQSGRWIQAGVVSFGNGCARPNFPGVYARVSQYQTWINSQISSNQPGFMMFTSTGTNSDLSVTCTGLPPVPTTTPTTTTSKPVFCGQAPKNSGILGGTSMATAGSWPWMASLQKNGSHVCGGTLVALDSVLSNANCFSSSPVASEWTVVLGRLKLNGSNPFEVTLNVTNITLSNTTGTNIAILRLSAQPTLTDYIQPICLDNGRTFAEGLACWAAGWSPGRGGAEEVMQQFNTSVVNCGNSSSSESICTDVFALQQGDSGGPLMCKQDGSWFQAVVLTAPSPSARRRRQTPVMTFTRVSSFDSFLMETLETLLSPASNTTITNPTNVSVTTTASSTYTTTMVTTTTRSNSVFDSSEGCPAHSFIFVFFHLLSLAFCLQLCL
;
A
#
# COMPACT_ATOMS: atom_id res chain seq x y z
N MET A 1 -29.16 -39.15 -7.65
CA MET A 1 -27.68 -39.30 -7.64
C MET A 1 -26.93 -38.09 -8.22
N ALA A 2 -27.45 -37.36 -9.21
CA ALA A 2 -26.77 -36.17 -9.76
C ALA A 2 -26.73 -34.97 -8.79
N PHE A 3 -27.76 -34.78 -7.97
CA PHE A 3 -27.87 -33.64 -7.04
C PHE A 3 -26.84 -33.65 -5.89
N TYR A 4 -26.49 -34.83 -5.39
CA TYR A 4 -25.48 -34.99 -4.33
C TYR A 4 -24.05 -34.69 -4.83
N LYS A 5 -23.74 -34.99 -6.09
CA LYS A 5 -22.44 -34.63 -6.70
C LYS A 5 -22.27 -33.12 -6.82
N VAL A 6 -23.35 -32.39 -7.11
CA VAL A 6 -23.33 -30.92 -7.24
C VAL A 6 -23.18 -30.23 -5.87
N MET A 7 -23.82 -30.74 -4.81
CA MET A 7 -23.62 -30.18 -3.46
C MET A 7 -22.23 -30.43 -2.89
N CYS A 8 -21.62 -31.60 -3.13
CA CYS A 8 -20.22 -31.84 -2.70
C CYS A 8 -19.21 -31.00 -3.49
N LEU A 9 -19.47 -30.72 -4.77
CA LEU A 9 -18.66 -29.80 -5.58
C LEU A 9 -18.81 -28.34 -5.11
N ALA A 10 -20.01 -27.91 -4.73
CA ALA A 10 -20.24 -26.56 -4.22
C ALA A 10 -19.66 -26.34 -2.81
N ALA A 11 -19.73 -27.35 -1.93
CA ALA A 11 -19.08 -27.31 -0.62
C ALA A 11 -17.54 -27.36 -0.75
N GLY A 12 -17.01 -28.14 -1.69
CA GLY A 12 -15.59 -28.17 -2.02
C GLY A 12 -15.07 -26.86 -2.65
N LEU A 13 -15.88 -26.19 -3.49
CA LEU A 13 -15.54 -24.86 -4.03
C LEU A 13 -15.63 -23.75 -2.98
N MET A 14 -16.58 -23.82 -2.04
CA MET A 14 -16.69 -22.84 -0.94
C MET A 14 -15.54 -22.99 0.07
N LEU A 15 -15.03 -24.21 0.29
CA LEU A 15 -13.83 -24.46 1.12
C LEU A 15 -12.50 -24.04 0.47
N LEU A 16 -12.49 -23.72 -0.83
CA LEU A 16 -11.30 -23.31 -1.58
C LEU A 16 -11.21 -21.79 -1.84
N THR A 17 -12.16 -20.99 -1.34
CA THR A 17 -12.20 -19.53 -1.58
C THR A 17 -11.75 -18.67 -0.40
N GLN A 18 -11.26 -19.29 0.67
CA GLN A 18 -10.63 -18.56 1.78
C GLN A 18 -9.11 -18.54 1.54
N GLU A 19 -8.49 -17.36 1.64
CA GLU A 19 -7.03 -17.08 1.60
C GLU A 19 -6.41 -16.54 0.29
N SER A 20 -7.02 -15.51 -0.30
CA SER A 20 -6.31 -14.54 -1.15
C SER A 20 -6.48 -13.10 -0.65
N GLU A 21 -6.55 -12.89 0.66
CA GLU A 21 -6.48 -11.54 1.22
C GLU A 21 -5.04 -11.29 1.71
N SER A 22 -4.40 -10.22 1.20
CA SER A 22 -3.14 -9.76 1.78
C SER A 22 -3.39 -9.23 3.19
N GLN A 23 -2.49 -9.45 4.14
CA GLN A 23 -2.70 -9.03 5.54
C GLN A 23 -2.49 -7.53 5.80
N LEU A 24 -2.66 -6.69 4.77
CA LEU A 24 -2.48 -5.25 4.86
C LEU A 24 -3.45 -4.60 5.88
N ASP A 25 -4.61 -5.19 6.14
CA ASP A 25 -5.57 -4.61 7.10
C ASP A 25 -5.18 -4.86 8.57
N VAL A 26 -4.31 -5.84 8.83
CA VAL A 26 -4.02 -6.32 10.19
C VAL A 26 -2.58 -6.05 10.62
N CYS A 27 -1.63 -5.94 9.68
CA CYS A 27 -0.21 -5.82 10.03
C CYS A 27 0.15 -4.48 10.68
N GLY A 28 1.17 -4.47 11.54
CA GLY A 28 1.80 -3.25 12.06
C GLY A 28 0.90 -2.41 12.99
N GLN A 29 -0.13 -3.00 13.57
CA GLN A 29 -1.11 -2.35 14.46
C GLN A 29 -1.15 -3.01 15.86
N PRO A 30 -0.12 -2.79 16.70
CA PRO A 30 -0.08 -3.38 18.04
C PRO A 30 -1.15 -2.75 18.95
N LYS A 31 -2.06 -3.57 19.49
CA LYS A 31 -3.19 -3.11 20.32
C LYS A 31 -2.78 -2.49 21.66
N LEU A 32 -1.61 -2.85 22.18
CA LEU A 32 -1.14 -2.48 23.52
C LEU A 32 -0.02 -1.42 23.53
N ASN A 33 0.41 -0.94 22.36
CA ASN A 33 1.49 0.04 22.24
C ASN A 33 0.95 1.47 22.40
N THR A 34 0.93 1.98 23.64
CA THR A 34 0.35 3.29 24.00
C THR A 34 1.38 4.41 24.16
N ARG A 35 2.66 4.08 24.36
CA ARG A 35 3.78 5.03 24.47
C ARG A 35 5.10 4.28 24.29
N ILE A 36 6.11 4.96 23.75
CA ILE A 36 7.42 4.37 23.48
C ILE A 36 8.52 5.24 24.09
N VAL A 37 9.48 4.62 24.80
CA VAL A 37 10.65 5.30 25.39
C VAL A 37 11.86 4.36 25.23
N GLY A 38 12.92 4.77 24.52
CA GLY A 38 13.95 3.83 24.04
C GLY A 38 15.09 3.53 25.02
N GLY A 39 15.53 2.27 25.09
CA GLY A 39 16.69 1.79 25.86
C GLY A 39 16.34 1.09 27.17
N GLN A 40 15.20 0.41 27.21
CA GLN A 40 14.61 -0.15 28.42
C GLN A 40 13.85 -1.45 28.11
N VAL A 41 13.29 -2.06 29.15
CA VAL A 41 12.40 -3.21 29.00
C VAL A 41 11.18 -2.82 28.18
N ALA A 42 10.91 -3.58 27.12
CA ALA A 42 9.75 -3.39 26.27
C ALA A 42 8.47 -3.69 27.07
N PRO A 43 7.44 -2.81 27.03
CA PRO A 43 6.17 -3.10 27.66
C PRO A 43 5.49 -4.30 27.00
N VAL A 44 4.86 -5.15 27.82
CA VAL A 44 4.25 -6.41 27.37
C VAL A 44 3.26 -6.18 26.21
N GLY A 45 3.47 -6.91 25.11
CA GLY A 45 2.61 -6.84 23.93
C GLY A 45 2.81 -5.61 23.03
N SER A 46 3.81 -4.76 23.30
CA SER A 46 4.11 -3.59 22.45
C SER A 46 4.67 -3.96 21.08
N TRP A 47 5.31 -5.14 20.98
CA TRP A 47 5.96 -5.69 19.78
C TRP A 47 5.45 -7.11 19.48
N PRO A 48 4.16 -7.27 19.13
CA PRO A 48 3.49 -8.57 19.04
C PRO A 48 3.99 -9.45 17.87
N TRP A 49 4.78 -8.89 16.96
CA TRP A 49 5.45 -9.63 15.90
C TRP A 49 6.79 -10.22 16.32
N GLN A 50 7.36 -9.83 17.47
CA GLN A 50 8.67 -10.29 17.89
C GLN A 50 8.68 -11.82 18.06
N VAL A 51 9.67 -12.47 17.46
CA VAL A 51 9.85 -13.92 17.52
C VAL A 51 11.18 -14.26 18.20
N SER A 52 11.17 -15.30 19.02
CA SER A 52 12.38 -15.96 19.52
C SER A 52 12.57 -17.29 18.79
N LEU A 53 13.67 -17.42 18.06
CA LEU A 53 14.14 -18.69 17.49
C LEU A 53 14.96 -19.42 18.54
N GLN A 54 14.55 -20.66 18.84
CA GLN A 54 15.17 -21.46 19.88
C GLN A 54 15.58 -22.84 19.38
N THR A 55 16.69 -23.33 19.93
CA THR A 55 17.16 -24.70 19.79
C THR A 55 17.38 -25.29 21.17
N SER A 56 16.78 -26.44 21.44
CA SER A 56 16.86 -27.09 22.76
C SER A 56 16.44 -26.17 23.93
N GLY A 57 15.49 -25.26 23.69
CA GLY A 57 15.00 -24.27 24.66
C GLY A 57 15.90 -23.05 24.84
N PHE A 58 16.99 -22.92 24.08
CA PHE A 58 17.89 -21.77 24.13
C PHE A 58 17.65 -20.84 22.94
N HIS A 59 17.45 -19.55 23.23
CA HIS A 59 17.39 -18.49 22.25
C HIS A 59 18.74 -18.30 21.55
N PHE A 60 18.73 -18.23 20.22
CA PHE A 60 19.93 -17.98 19.42
C PHE A 60 19.77 -16.86 18.39
N CYS A 61 18.55 -16.62 17.90
CA CYS A 61 18.21 -15.53 16.99
C CYS A 61 16.78 -15.02 17.24
N GLY A 62 16.53 -13.79 16.81
CA GLY A 62 15.22 -13.19 16.68
C GLY A 62 14.57 -13.43 15.32
N GLY A 63 13.36 -12.89 15.17
CA GLY A 63 12.61 -12.86 13.93
C GLY A 63 11.40 -11.94 14.07
N SER A 64 10.62 -11.82 13.00
CA SER A 64 9.33 -11.14 13.01
C SER A 64 8.26 -11.95 12.31
N LEU A 65 7.08 -12.02 12.91
CA LEU A 65 5.89 -12.54 12.26
C LEU A 65 5.44 -11.57 11.16
N ILE A 66 5.33 -12.05 9.91
CA ILE A 66 4.98 -11.21 8.74
C ILE A 66 3.62 -11.55 8.13
N ASN A 67 3.10 -12.73 8.44
CA ASN A 67 1.69 -13.08 8.28
C ASN A 67 1.32 -14.18 9.31
N SER A 68 0.20 -14.90 9.17
CA SER A 68 -0.17 -15.93 10.16
C SER A 68 0.70 -17.21 10.14
N GLN A 69 1.54 -17.44 9.14
CA GLN A 69 2.33 -18.69 9.03
C GLN A 69 3.79 -18.47 8.62
N TRP A 70 4.24 -17.22 8.48
CA TRP A 70 5.57 -16.90 7.99
C TRP A 70 6.29 -15.94 8.93
N VAL A 71 7.56 -16.24 9.16
CA VAL A 71 8.49 -15.44 9.93
C VAL A 71 9.63 -14.97 9.03
N LEU A 72 9.98 -13.69 9.15
CA LEU A 72 11.16 -13.10 8.53
C LEU A 72 12.30 -13.03 9.54
N THR A 73 13.51 -13.40 9.11
CA THR A 73 14.71 -13.41 9.96
C THR A 73 15.96 -13.32 9.09
N ALA A 74 17.16 -13.48 9.67
CA ALA A 74 18.43 -13.41 8.97
C ALA A 74 18.86 -14.80 8.45
N ALA A 75 19.55 -14.84 7.31
CA ALA A 75 20.07 -16.07 6.73
C ALA A 75 21.27 -16.62 7.51
N HIS A 76 22.08 -15.75 8.14
CA HIS A 76 23.23 -16.18 8.93
C HIS A 76 22.84 -17.05 10.13
N CYS A 77 21.61 -16.93 10.63
CA CYS A 77 21.04 -17.78 11.68
C CYS A 77 20.95 -19.27 11.27
N PHE A 78 21.04 -19.58 9.97
CA PHE A 78 20.84 -20.93 9.42
C PHE A 78 22.00 -21.40 8.53
N GLN A 79 23.22 -20.91 8.78
CA GLN A 79 24.42 -21.40 8.07
C GLN A 79 24.80 -22.84 8.43
N THR A 80 24.41 -23.29 9.62
CA THR A 80 24.62 -24.66 10.10
C THR A 80 23.27 -25.35 10.27
N THR A 81 23.24 -26.68 10.18
CA THR A 81 22.01 -27.46 10.44
C THR A 81 21.51 -27.18 11.86
N VAL A 82 20.30 -26.65 11.96
CA VAL A 82 19.63 -26.37 13.24
C VAL A 82 18.69 -27.52 13.57
N ASN A 83 19.06 -28.36 14.54
CA ASN A 83 18.20 -29.43 15.02
C ASN A 83 17.24 -28.92 16.11
N GLY A 84 15.99 -29.37 16.11
CA GLY A 84 15.02 -29.00 17.14
C GLY A 84 14.63 -27.53 17.14
N LEU A 85 14.65 -26.88 15.97
CA LEU A 85 14.24 -25.49 15.80
C LEU A 85 12.78 -25.29 16.22
N THR A 86 12.58 -24.34 17.12
CA THR A 86 11.26 -23.93 17.62
C THR A 86 11.12 -22.42 17.50
N VAL A 87 10.00 -21.98 16.94
CA VAL A 87 9.61 -20.57 16.81
C VAL A 87 8.64 -20.25 17.95
N ASN A 88 9.04 -19.32 18.83
CA ASN A 88 8.21 -18.90 19.95
C ASN A 88 7.75 -17.45 19.77
N LEU A 89 6.45 -17.22 19.89
CA LEU A 89 5.76 -15.94 19.72
C LEU A 89 5.06 -15.54 21.03
N GLY A 90 4.76 -14.25 21.20
CA GLY A 90 4.04 -13.77 22.40
C GLY A 90 4.84 -13.84 23.71
N LEU A 91 6.16 -13.99 23.61
CA LEU A 91 7.08 -14.00 24.76
C LEU A 91 7.34 -12.58 25.27
N GLN A 92 7.35 -12.42 26.60
CA GLN A 92 7.87 -11.25 27.28
C GLN A 92 9.30 -11.49 27.78
N SER A 93 9.59 -12.68 28.30
CA SER A 93 10.88 -13.03 28.88
C SER A 93 11.34 -14.41 28.40
N LEU A 94 12.66 -14.61 28.28
CA LEU A 94 13.20 -15.94 27.94
C LEU A 94 13.14 -16.92 29.11
N GLU A 95 12.94 -16.42 30.34
CA GLU A 95 12.84 -17.23 31.56
C GLU A 95 11.51 -16.97 32.26
N GLY A 96 10.99 -17.97 32.96
CA GLY A 96 9.74 -17.87 33.71
C GLY A 96 8.48 -18.11 32.87
N SER A 97 7.33 -17.71 33.41
CA SER A 97 6.01 -17.96 32.81
C SER A 97 5.68 -16.91 31.75
N ASN A 98 5.30 -17.37 30.55
CA ASN A 98 4.78 -16.53 29.48
C ASN A 98 3.36 -17.01 29.10
N PRO A 99 2.29 -16.44 29.69
CA PRO A 99 0.93 -16.95 29.52
C PRO A 99 0.37 -16.74 28.11
N ASN A 100 0.96 -15.81 27.33
CA ASN A 100 0.56 -15.52 25.95
C ASN A 100 1.44 -16.22 24.91
N ALA A 101 2.36 -17.08 25.35
CA ALA A 101 3.31 -17.70 24.44
C ALA A 101 2.65 -18.78 23.59
N GLU A 102 2.95 -18.73 22.29
CA GLU A 102 2.68 -19.82 21.37
C GLU A 102 3.98 -20.33 20.76
N SER A 103 4.02 -21.63 20.51
CA SER A 103 5.19 -22.31 19.95
C SER A 103 4.81 -23.05 18.68
N ARG A 104 5.66 -22.98 17.65
CA ARG A 104 5.53 -23.72 16.39
C ARG A 104 6.87 -24.31 15.98
N THR A 105 6.81 -25.47 15.34
CA THR A 105 7.95 -26.01 14.58
C THR A 105 8.00 -25.37 13.19
N VAL A 106 9.12 -25.54 12.48
CA VAL A 106 9.32 -25.00 11.12
C VAL A 106 9.24 -26.13 10.11
N THR A 107 8.46 -25.94 9.05
CA THR A 107 8.36 -26.89 7.91
C THR A 107 9.34 -26.57 6.79
N GLN A 108 9.70 -25.29 6.64
CA GLN A 108 10.60 -24.85 5.57
C GLN A 108 11.45 -23.66 6.03
N ILE A 109 12.74 -23.72 5.69
CA ILE A 109 13.72 -22.64 5.88
C ILE A 109 14.18 -22.22 4.49
N ILE A 110 13.99 -20.95 4.14
CA ILE A 110 14.30 -20.41 2.81
C ILE A 110 15.26 -19.24 2.96
N ASN A 111 16.56 -19.54 2.88
CA ASN A 111 17.57 -18.50 2.78
C ASN A 111 17.49 -17.82 1.40
N HIS A 112 17.74 -16.52 1.35
CA HIS A 112 17.85 -15.83 0.07
C HIS A 112 18.96 -16.49 -0.78
N PRO A 113 18.70 -16.82 -2.06
CA PRO A 113 19.62 -17.62 -2.88
C PRO A 113 20.98 -16.95 -3.10
N ASN A 114 21.01 -15.62 -3.04
CA ASN A 114 22.23 -14.81 -3.20
C ASN A 114 22.86 -14.40 -1.85
N TYR A 115 22.50 -15.05 -0.74
CA TYR A 115 23.14 -14.80 0.56
C TYR A 115 24.63 -15.13 0.50
N ASN A 116 25.47 -14.20 0.96
CA ASN A 116 26.91 -14.37 0.99
C ASN A 116 27.42 -14.25 2.43
N SER A 117 27.89 -15.37 2.98
CA SER A 117 28.37 -15.49 4.36
C SER A 117 29.66 -14.72 4.69
N VAL A 118 30.42 -14.30 3.67
CA VAL A 118 31.66 -13.54 3.85
C VAL A 118 31.35 -12.05 4.00
N THR A 119 30.39 -11.55 3.22
CA THR A 119 30.03 -10.12 3.18
C THR A 119 28.76 -9.78 3.96
N ASN A 120 28.02 -10.80 4.42
CA ASN A 120 26.65 -10.69 4.95
C ASN A 120 25.66 -10.00 4.00
N ASN A 121 25.96 -9.94 2.70
CA ASN A 121 25.03 -9.41 1.71
C ASN A 121 23.88 -10.38 1.48
N ASN A 122 22.65 -9.87 1.32
CA ASN A 122 21.42 -10.66 1.23
C ASN A 122 21.14 -11.55 2.46
N ASP A 123 21.44 -11.03 3.64
CA ASP A 123 21.23 -11.73 4.91
C ASP A 123 19.76 -11.70 5.36
N ILE A 124 18.92 -12.44 4.62
CA ILE A 124 17.48 -12.53 4.84
C ILE A 124 16.98 -13.95 4.59
N CYS A 125 16.06 -14.40 5.44
CA CYS A 125 15.52 -15.75 5.43
C CYS A 125 14.04 -15.76 5.81
N LEU A 126 13.28 -16.65 5.18
CA LEU A 126 11.88 -16.93 5.50
C LEU A 126 11.76 -18.30 6.18
N LEU A 127 10.98 -18.34 7.26
CA LEU A 127 10.59 -19.57 7.93
C LEU A 127 9.09 -19.79 7.76
N GLN A 128 8.71 -20.95 7.25
CA GLN A 128 7.32 -21.39 7.23
C GLN A 128 7.01 -22.18 8.50
N LEU A 129 6.01 -21.73 9.26
CA LEU A 129 5.54 -22.42 10.46
C LEU A 129 4.76 -23.67 10.10
N SER A 130 4.81 -24.67 10.98
CA SER A 130 4.08 -25.94 10.79
C SER A 130 2.57 -25.83 10.82
N SER A 131 2.05 -24.76 11.42
CA SER A 131 0.65 -24.37 11.32
C SER A 131 0.49 -22.87 11.56
N PRO A 132 -0.58 -22.24 11.04
CA PRO A 132 -0.87 -20.84 11.31
C PRO A 132 -1.00 -20.53 12.81
N VAL A 133 -0.68 -19.29 13.18
CA VAL A 133 -0.94 -18.73 14.51
C VAL A 133 -2.22 -17.91 14.51
N THR A 134 -2.90 -17.88 15.65
CA THR A 134 -4.08 -17.02 15.85
C THR A 134 -3.61 -15.64 16.29
N PHE A 135 -4.11 -14.59 15.65
CA PHE A 135 -3.77 -13.23 16.06
C PHE A 135 -4.44 -12.84 17.37
N THR A 136 -3.66 -12.30 18.29
CA THR A 136 -4.07 -11.82 19.61
C THR A 136 -3.53 -10.42 19.85
N SER A 137 -3.74 -9.87 21.05
CA SER A 137 -3.09 -8.62 21.45
C SER A 137 -1.57 -8.75 21.64
N TYR A 138 -1.03 -9.98 21.68
CA TYR A 138 0.38 -10.29 21.93
C TYR A 138 1.07 -11.00 20.75
N ILE A 139 0.30 -11.44 19.76
CA ILE A 139 0.77 -12.11 18.55
C ILE A 139 0.05 -11.49 17.35
N SER A 140 0.76 -10.68 16.56
CA SER A 140 0.21 -10.10 15.32
C SER A 140 1.35 -9.70 14.39
N PRO A 141 1.11 -9.65 13.07
CA PRO A 141 2.19 -9.47 12.11
C PRO A 141 2.66 -8.01 12.03
N VAL A 142 3.90 -7.78 11.64
CA VAL A 142 4.41 -6.46 11.23
C VAL A 142 4.19 -6.26 9.74
N CYS A 143 4.05 -5.01 9.30
CA CYS A 143 4.08 -4.73 7.86
C CYS A 143 5.53 -4.68 7.36
N LEU A 144 5.74 -4.97 6.09
CA LEU A 144 7.05 -4.91 5.45
C LEU A 144 7.21 -3.63 4.64
N ALA A 145 8.42 -3.09 4.58
CA ALA A 145 8.72 -1.98 3.71
C ALA A 145 8.60 -2.39 2.24
N ALA A 146 7.82 -1.62 1.47
CA ALA A 146 7.69 -1.82 0.02
C ALA A 146 8.95 -1.37 -0.75
N SER A 147 9.14 -1.84 -1.98
CA SER A 147 10.37 -1.68 -2.79
C SER A 147 10.87 -0.25 -2.92
N ASP A 148 9.95 0.70 -3.10
CA ASP A 148 10.30 2.11 -3.33
C ASP A 148 10.44 2.92 -2.02
N SER A 149 10.42 2.25 -0.86
CA SER A 149 10.54 2.92 0.43
C SER A 149 11.89 3.63 0.60
N THR A 150 11.85 4.86 1.09
CA THR A 150 13.02 5.72 1.29
C THR A 150 13.29 5.96 2.78
N PHE A 151 14.52 5.73 3.22
CA PHE A 151 14.93 5.90 4.63
C PHE A 151 16.11 6.87 4.72
N TYR A 152 15.82 8.16 4.94
CA TYR A 152 16.84 9.20 5.07
C TYR A 152 17.51 9.16 6.45
N SER A 153 18.70 9.75 6.53
CA SER A 153 19.42 9.85 7.80
C SER A 153 18.59 10.60 8.84
N GLY A 154 18.57 10.10 10.07
CA GLY A 154 17.83 10.69 11.18
C GLY A 154 16.38 10.20 11.32
N VAL A 155 15.86 9.38 10.40
CA VAL A 155 14.56 8.71 10.61
C VAL A 155 14.65 7.83 11.85
N ASN A 156 13.76 8.03 12.82
CA ASN A 156 13.74 7.22 14.04
C ASN A 156 13.27 5.79 13.72
N SER A 157 14.03 4.82 14.20
CA SER A 157 13.73 3.40 14.08
C SER A 157 13.86 2.71 15.43
N TRP A 158 13.18 1.58 15.56
CA TRP A 158 13.09 0.79 16.78
C TRP A 158 13.61 -0.61 16.53
N VAL A 159 14.44 -1.11 17.43
CA VAL A 159 15.00 -2.46 17.39
C VAL A 159 14.63 -3.17 18.68
N THR A 160 14.19 -4.42 18.56
CA THR A 160 13.72 -5.22 19.69
C THR A 160 14.36 -6.60 19.70
N GLY A 161 14.65 -7.12 20.88
CA GLY A 161 15.23 -8.45 21.03
C GLY A 161 15.65 -8.82 22.45
N TRP A 162 16.19 -10.04 22.56
CA TRP A 162 16.72 -10.63 23.79
C TRP A 162 18.21 -10.89 23.71
N GLY A 163 18.91 -10.13 22.87
CA GLY A 163 20.36 -10.16 22.78
C GLY A 163 21.04 -9.52 23.99
N ASN A 164 22.36 -9.57 23.97
CA ASN A 164 23.20 -8.96 24.98
C ASN A 164 22.94 -7.44 25.10
N ILE A 165 23.00 -6.90 26.31
CA ILE A 165 22.84 -5.45 26.56
C ILE A 165 24.15 -4.66 26.37
N GLY A 166 25.19 -5.34 25.91
CA GLY A 166 26.52 -4.80 25.64
C GLY A 166 27.45 -5.92 25.17
N SER A 167 28.63 -5.57 24.66
CA SER A 167 29.57 -6.59 24.15
C SER A 167 29.95 -7.58 25.24
N GLY A 168 29.51 -8.84 25.10
CA GLY A 168 29.71 -9.90 26.09
C GLY A 168 28.89 -9.77 27.38
N VAL A 169 27.93 -8.83 27.45
CA VAL A 169 27.09 -8.61 28.64
C VAL A 169 25.69 -9.16 28.39
N SER A 170 25.40 -10.33 28.96
CA SER A 170 24.08 -10.95 28.83
C SER A 170 22.99 -10.18 29.57
N LEU A 171 21.76 -10.31 29.07
CA LEU A 171 20.56 -9.81 29.74
C LEU A 171 20.45 -10.37 31.17
N PRO A 172 20.13 -9.54 32.17
CA PRO A 172 19.82 -10.02 33.51
C PRO A 172 18.55 -10.87 33.49
N SER A 173 18.48 -11.89 34.35
CA SER A 173 17.26 -12.68 34.59
C SER A 173 16.09 -11.75 34.98
N PRO A 174 14.87 -11.93 34.44
CA PRO A 174 14.39 -13.08 33.66
C PRO A 174 14.62 -12.97 32.14
N LYS A 175 15.53 -12.10 31.69
CA LYS A 175 15.80 -11.81 30.27
C LYS A 175 14.56 -11.30 29.55
N ASN A 176 14.05 -10.17 30.02
CA ASN A 176 12.92 -9.49 29.40
C ASN A 176 13.28 -8.97 28.00
N LEU A 177 12.27 -8.88 27.14
CA LEU A 177 12.38 -8.24 25.83
C LEU A 177 12.80 -6.79 26.01
N MET A 178 13.80 -6.35 25.24
CA MET A 178 14.28 -4.97 25.25
C MET A 178 13.83 -4.25 24.00
N GLU A 179 13.67 -2.93 24.12
CA GLU A 179 13.43 -2.03 23.00
C GLU A 179 14.44 -0.88 23.02
N VAL A 180 14.96 -0.53 21.84
CA VAL A 180 15.86 0.61 21.68
C VAL A 180 15.51 1.42 20.44
N GLU A 181 15.45 2.74 20.63
CA GLU A 181 15.29 3.70 19.55
C GLU A 181 16.66 4.14 19.05
N VAL A 182 16.90 3.97 17.75
CA VAL A 182 18.11 4.38 17.04
C VAL A 182 17.75 5.05 15.72
N PRO A 183 18.41 6.14 15.33
CA PRO A 183 18.14 6.79 14.06
C PRO A 183 18.79 6.02 12.90
N VAL A 184 18.16 6.05 11.74
CA VAL A 184 18.75 5.57 10.49
C VAL A 184 20.01 6.38 10.17
N VAL A 185 21.07 5.69 9.77
CA VAL A 185 22.31 6.25 9.26
C VAL A 185 22.38 5.93 7.78
N GLY A 186 22.54 6.96 6.95
CA GLY A 186 22.63 6.77 5.50
C GLY A 186 23.84 5.92 5.08
N ASN A 187 23.68 5.19 3.97
CA ASN A 187 24.66 4.20 3.52
C ASN A 187 26.02 4.80 3.17
N ARG A 188 26.11 6.08 2.73
CA ARG A 188 27.40 6.73 2.47
C ARG A 188 28.14 6.99 3.77
N LYS A 189 27.46 7.54 4.78
CA LYS A 189 28.04 7.69 6.12
C LYS A 189 28.40 6.35 6.74
N CYS A 190 27.57 5.33 6.58
CA CYS A 190 27.84 3.99 7.08
C CYS A 190 29.08 3.37 6.40
N ASN A 191 29.21 3.48 5.07
CA ASN A 191 30.43 3.09 4.34
C ASN A 191 31.67 3.84 4.85
N CYS A 192 31.59 5.14 5.11
CA CYS A 192 32.73 5.88 5.67
C CYS A 192 33.17 5.36 7.04
N ASN A 193 32.24 4.81 7.81
CA ASN A 193 32.54 4.29 9.14
C ASN A 193 33.08 2.86 9.07
N TYR A 194 32.54 2.00 8.21
CA TYR A 194 32.92 0.59 8.10
C TYR A 194 34.10 0.32 7.16
N GLY A 195 34.32 1.20 6.20
CA GLY A 195 35.19 0.95 5.05
C GLY A 195 34.36 0.97 3.77
N VAL A 196 34.85 1.67 2.76
CA VAL A 196 34.10 1.83 1.51
C VAL A 196 34.05 0.52 0.75
N GLY A 197 32.84 0.09 0.40
CA GLY A 197 32.58 -1.16 -0.30
C GLY A 197 32.00 -2.25 0.60
N GLU A 198 32.07 -2.06 1.92
CA GLU A 198 31.52 -3.01 2.91
C GLU A 198 30.00 -2.92 3.04
N ILE A 199 29.41 -1.73 2.81
CA ILE A 199 27.97 -1.52 2.94
C ILE A 199 27.33 -1.41 1.54
N THR A 200 26.47 -2.37 1.21
CA THR A 200 25.78 -2.48 -0.08
C THR A 200 24.39 -1.81 -0.04
N ASP A 201 23.73 -1.66 -1.19
CA ASP A 201 22.35 -1.13 -1.27
C ASP A 201 21.30 -2.04 -0.62
N ASN A 202 21.63 -3.32 -0.52
CA ASN A 202 20.88 -4.35 0.20
C ASN A 202 20.96 -4.22 1.73
N MET A 203 21.74 -3.27 2.24
CA MET A 203 21.92 -3.01 3.65
C MET A 203 21.37 -1.63 4.02
N ILE A 204 20.90 -1.51 5.26
CA ILE A 204 20.52 -0.25 5.90
C ILE A 204 21.22 -0.19 7.26
N CYS A 205 21.67 0.99 7.67
CA CYS A 205 22.34 1.17 8.95
C CYS A 205 21.48 2.00 9.91
N ALA A 206 21.59 1.73 11.21
CA ALA A 206 20.96 2.54 12.25
C ALA A 206 21.81 2.54 13.53
N GLY A 207 21.86 3.69 14.20
CA GLY A 207 22.68 3.85 15.40
C GLY A 207 23.03 5.30 15.70
N LEU A 208 23.58 5.53 16.89
CA LEU A 208 24.06 6.84 17.31
C LEU A 208 25.54 7.00 17.00
N SER A 209 25.95 8.17 16.48
CA SER A 209 27.36 8.49 16.25
C SER A 209 28.19 8.45 17.54
N ALA A 210 27.60 8.84 18.67
CA ALA A 210 28.19 8.75 19.99
C ALA A 210 28.28 7.30 20.53
N GLY A 211 27.65 6.33 19.87
CA GLY A 211 27.47 4.97 20.40
C GLY A 211 26.45 4.91 21.53
N GLY A 212 26.56 3.89 22.37
CA GLY A 212 25.74 3.70 23.58
C GLY A 212 24.35 3.08 23.37
N LYS A 213 23.83 3.03 22.13
CA LYS A 213 22.59 2.32 21.77
C LYS A 213 22.76 1.56 20.46
N ASP A 214 22.44 0.27 20.46
CA ASP A 214 22.58 -0.64 19.30
C ASP A 214 21.88 -1.98 19.58
N SER A 215 21.69 -2.78 18.52
CA SER A 215 21.50 -4.23 18.65
C SER A 215 22.81 -4.94 19.01
N CYS A 216 22.73 -6.14 19.56
CA CYS A 216 23.90 -6.92 19.93
C CYS A 216 23.73 -8.42 19.68
N GLN A 217 24.70 -9.22 20.12
CA GLN A 217 24.65 -10.69 19.94
C GLN A 217 23.37 -11.27 20.55
N GLY A 218 22.63 -12.04 19.76
CA GLY A 218 21.32 -12.59 20.12
C GLY A 218 20.14 -11.81 19.54
N ASP A 219 20.31 -10.55 19.12
CA ASP A 219 19.26 -9.80 18.42
C ASP A 219 19.21 -10.15 16.91
N SER A 220 20.21 -10.86 16.40
CA SER A 220 20.32 -11.35 15.02
C SER A 220 19.00 -11.88 14.47
N GLY A 221 18.59 -11.42 13.29
CA GLY A 221 17.31 -11.78 12.68
C GLY A 221 16.09 -11.03 13.23
N GLY A 222 16.23 -10.31 14.35
CA GLY A 222 15.18 -9.46 14.91
C GLY A 222 14.82 -8.27 14.00
N PRO A 223 13.66 -7.65 14.21
CA PRO A 223 13.17 -6.59 13.35
C PRO A 223 13.73 -5.21 13.72
N MET A 224 14.03 -4.42 12.69
CA MET A 224 14.14 -2.96 12.81
C MET A 224 12.91 -2.32 12.17
N VAL A 225 12.09 -1.64 12.96
CA VAL A 225 10.79 -1.11 12.57
C VAL A 225 10.71 0.41 12.67
N ILE A 226 9.94 1.02 11.79
CA ILE A 226 9.71 2.46 11.70
C ILE A 226 8.21 2.70 11.68
N LYS A 227 7.75 3.83 12.23
CA LYS A 227 6.33 4.18 12.28
C LYS A 227 5.99 5.29 11.29
N GLN A 228 4.99 5.06 10.43
CA GLN A 228 4.41 6.10 9.56
C GLN A 228 2.89 5.90 9.48
N SER A 229 2.13 7.00 9.53
CA SER A 229 0.66 6.99 9.41
C SER A 229 -0.03 6.01 10.37
N GLY A 230 0.48 5.91 11.61
CA GLY A 230 -0.08 5.03 12.65
C GLY A 230 0.32 3.55 12.52
N ARG A 231 1.07 3.17 11.48
CA ARG A 231 1.45 1.79 11.20
C ARG A 231 2.95 1.55 11.41
N TRP A 232 3.28 0.37 11.90
CA TRP A 232 4.67 -0.10 12.02
C TRP A 232 5.10 -0.89 10.80
N ILE A 233 6.25 -0.50 10.25
CA ILE A 233 6.85 -1.01 9.01
C ILE A 233 8.25 -1.52 9.32
N GLN A 234 8.53 -2.78 9.05
CA GLN A 234 9.85 -3.34 9.16
C GLN A 234 10.71 -2.89 7.98
N ALA A 235 11.69 -2.03 8.28
CA ALA A 235 12.65 -1.50 7.33
C ALA A 235 13.93 -2.35 7.26
N GLY A 236 14.25 -3.06 8.33
CA GLY A 236 15.48 -3.85 8.44
C GLY A 236 15.31 -5.17 9.19
N VAL A 237 16.26 -6.08 8.96
CA VAL A 237 16.48 -7.32 9.73
C VAL A 237 17.88 -7.24 10.33
N VAL A 238 18.03 -7.41 11.65
CA VAL A 238 19.33 -7.32 12.35
C VAL A 238 20.31 -8.32 11.74
N SER A 239 21.47 -7.84 11.26
CA SER A 239 22.44 -8.66 10.55
C SER A 239 23.80 -8.69 11.27
N PHE A 240 24.56 -7.58 11.28
CA PHE A 240 25.89 -7.54 11.89
C PHE A 240 26.27 -6.15 12.42
N GLY A 241 27.41 -6.07 13.11
CA GLY A 241 28.01 -4.81 13.55
C GLY A 241 29.44 -5.00 14.07
N ASN A 242 30.21 -3.92 14.16
CA ASN A 242 31.55 -3.95 14.78
C ASN A 242 31.43 -3.77 16.31
N GLY A 243 31.29 -4.88 17.03
CA GLY A 243 30.92 -4.85 18.45
C GLY A 243 29.46 -4.43 18.63
N CYS A 244 29.11 -3.94 19.81
CA CYS A 244 27.77 -3.42 20.09
C CYS A 244 27.89 -2.00 20.63
N ALA A 245 27.10 -1.08 20.07
CA ALA A 245 26.98 0.30 20.55
C ALA A 245 28.30 1.08 20.55
N ARG A 246 29.21 0.74 19.62
CA ARG A 246 30.48 1.45 19.49
C ARG A 246 30.28 2.82 18.84
N PRO A 247 30.97 3.88 19.30
CA PRO A 247 30.95 5.16 18.63
C PRO A 247 31.31 5.04 17.15
N ASN A 248 30.54 5.71 16.30
CA ASN A 248 30.62 5.71 14.84
C ASN A 248 30.38 4.37 14.13
N PHE A 249 30.17 3.24 14.81
CA PHE A 249 29.86 1.97 14.15
C PHE A 249 28.39 1.62 14.39
N PRO A 250 27.45 2.13 13.56
CA PRO A 250 26.04 1.78 13.69
C PRO A 250 25.83 0.29 13.39
N GLY A 251 24.75 -0.29 13.90
CA GLY A 251 24.30 -1.62 13.49
C GLY A 251 23.95 -1.65 12.00
N VAL A 252 24.18 -2.80 11.36
CA VAL A 252 23.88 -3.05 9.95
C VAL A 252 22.77 -4.09 9.85
N TYR A 253 21.78 -3.79 9.03
CA TYR A 253 20.56 -4.57 8.86
C TYR A 253 20.37 -4.90 7.38
N ALA A 254 19.81 -6.07 7.05
CA ALA A 254 19.34 -6.34 5.69
C ALA A 254 18.14 -5.44 5.38
N ARG A 255 18.18 -4.71 4.26
CA ARG A 255 17.18 -3.70 3.88
C ARG A 255 15.94 -4.37 3.29
N VAL A 256 14.87 -4.47 4.07
CA VAL A 256 13.65 -5.22 3.70
C VAL A 256 13.05 -4.79 2.36
N SER A 257 13.09 -3.49 2.02
CA SER A 257 12.54 -3.00 0.75
C SER A 257 13.19 -3.62 -0.48
N GLN A 258 14.46 -4.05 -0.41
CA GLN A 258 15.13 -4.71 -1.54
C GLN A 258 14.62 -6.14 -1.80
N TYR A 259 13.82 -6.69 -0.89
CA TYR A 259 13.43 -8.10 -0.90
C TYR A 259 11.94 -8.34 -1.14
N GLN A 260 11.11 -7.31 -1.38
CA GLN A 260 9.67 -7.49 -1.61
C GLN A 260 9.38 -8.51 -2.72
N THR A 261 10.03 -8.37 -3.89
CA THR A 261 9.83 -9.30 -5.02
C THR A 261 10.19 -10.73 -4.65
N TRP A 262 11.29 -10.93 -3.91
CA TRP A 262 11.70 -12.24 -3.46
C TRP A 262 10.69 -12.81 -2.44
N ILE A 263 10.28 -12.04 -1.44
CA ILE A 263 9.31 -12.49 -0.43
C ILE A 263 7.99 -12.92 -1.10
N ASN A 264 7.45 -12.10 -2.00
CA ASN A 264 6.22 -12.41 -2.74
C ASN A 264 6.36 -13.66 -3.64
N SER A 265 7.58 -13.96 -4.10
CA SER A 265 7.84 -15.17 -4.90
C SER A 265 7.82 -16.45 -4.07
N GLN A 266 8.10 -16.37 -2.77
CA GLN A 266 8.17 -17.52 -1.86
C GLN A 266 6.84 -17.81 -1.17
N ILE A 267 6.05 -16.77 -0.92
CA ILE A 267 4.75 -16.88 -0.23
C ILE A 267 3.67 -16.77 -1.31
N SER A 268 2.90 -17.83 -1.58
CA SER A 268 1.91 -17.84 -2.66
C SER A 268 0.47 -17.54 -2.20
N SER A 269 0.16 -17.77 -0.92
CA SER A 269 -1.13 -17.48 -0.29
C SER A 269 -0.93 -16.62 0.96
N ASN A 270 -1.96 -15.84 1.33
CA ASN A 270 -1.96 -15.02 2.54
C ASN A 270 -0.73 -14.08 2.63
N GLN A 271 -0.54 -13.27 1.58
CA GLN A 271 0.64 -12.42 1.42
C GLN A 271 0.86 -11.47 2.61
N PRO A 272 2.12 -11.20 3.00
CA PRO A 272 2.44 -10.14 3.96
C PRO A 272 1.93 -8.78 3.47
N GLY A 273 1.59 -7.89 4.41
CA GLY A 273 1.26 -6.51 4.07
C GLY A 273 2.52 -5.68 3.80
N PHE A 274 2.66 -5.18 2.56
CA PHE A 274 3.71 -4.23 2.19
C PHE A 274 3.19 -2.80 2.24
N MET A 275 3.95 -1.89 2.82
CA MET A 275 3.63 -0.46 2.86
C MET A 275 4.81 0.40 2.46
N MET A 276 4.51 1.44 1.70
CA MET A 276 5.46 2.47 1.33
C MET A 276 5.83 3.32 2.54
N PHE A 277 7.13 3.38 2.85
CA PHE A 277 7.65 4.38 3.77
C PHE A 277 8.35 5.49 3.00
N THR A 278 7.89 6.74 3.15
CA THR A 278 8.50 7.89 2.47
C THR A 278 9.15 8.82 3.48
N SER A 279 10.46 9.01 3.36
CA SER A 279 11.19 9.99 4.15
C SER A 279 10.84 11.42 3.75
N THR A 280 10.78 12.31 4.74
CA THR A 280 10.56 13.74 4.50
C THR A 280 11.87 14.51 4.57
N GLY A 281 11.91 15.69 3.92
CA GLY A 281 13.09 16.56 3.91
C GLY A 281 14.14 16.17 2.86
N THR A 282 15.35 16.67 3.05
CA THR A 282 16.49 16.43 2.13
C THR A 282 17.34 15.25 2.61
N ASN A 283 17.76 14.39 1.69
CA ASN A 283 18.70 13.32 2.01
C ASN A 283 20.12 13.88 2.26
N SER A 284 20.42 14.18 3.52
CA SER A 284 21.72 14.72 3.95
C SER A 284 22.90 13.78 3.66
N ASP A 285 22.64 12.47 3.55
CA ASP A 285 23.68 11.48 3.29
C ASP A 285 24.37 11.68 1.93
N LEU A 286 23.67 12.29 0.97
CA LEU A 286 24.23 12.63 -0.35
C LEU A 286 25.41 13.60 -0.26
N SER A 287 25.49 14.42 0.79
CA SER A 287 26.61 15.34 1.02
C SER A 287 27.82 14.67 1.67
N VAL A 288 27.71 13.39 2.08
CA VAL A 288 28.77 12.68 2.79
C VAL A 288 29.85 12.20 1.82
N THR A 289 31.10 12.51 2.18
CA THR A 289 32.32 12.17 1.45
C THR A 289 33.40 11.65 2.39
N CYS A 290 34.16 10.64 1.95
CA CYS A 290 35.38 10.16 2.60
C CYS A 290 36.26 9.46 1.55
N THR A 291 37.52 9.20 1.89
CA THR A 291 38.47 8.55 0.98
C THR A 291 37.95 7.19 0.51
N GLY A 292 37.95 6.97 -0.80
CA GLY A 292 37.50 5.73 -1.42
C GLY A 292 36.01 5.73 -1.80
N LEU A 293 35.17 6.60 -1.23
CA LEU A 293 33.76 6.70 -1.65
C LEU A 293 33.70 7.16 -3.10
N PRO A 294 32.98 6.45 -3.97
CA PRO A 294 32.71 6.98 -5.29
C PRO A 294 32.01 8.34 -5.13
N PRO A 295 32.28 9.29 -6.06
CA PRO A 295 31.45 10.48 -6.19
C PRO A 295 29.99 10.04 -6.16
N VAL A 296 29.09 10.83 -5.57
CA VAL A 296 27.66 10.63 -5.88
C VAL A 296 27.61 10.53 -7.39
N PRO A 297 27.12 9.40 -7.97
CA PRO A 297 27.14 9.20 -9.40
C PRO A 297 26.70 10.50 -10.04
N THR A 298 27.60 11.11 -10.81
CA THR A 298 27.20 12.23 -11.69
C THR A 298 26.42 11.58 -12.80
N THR A 299 25.20 11.14 -12.47
CA THR A 299 24.13 11.41 -13.39
C THR A 299 24.22 12.91 -13.60
N THR A 300 24.53 13.34 -14.83
CA THR A 300 23.84 14.52 -15.36
C THR A 300 22.44 14.46 -14.79
N PRO A 301 21.93 15.47 -14.07
CA PRO A 301 20.65 15.31 -13.40
C PRO A 301 19.56 14.97 -14.42
N THR A 302 19.26 13.69 -14.61
CA THR A 302 18.09 13.11 -13.97
C THR A 302 18.42 13.05 -12.47
N THR A 303 18.22 14.12 -11.70
CA THR A 303 16.90 14.40 -11.14
C THR A 303 15.91 13.31 -11.53
N THR A 304 15.93 12.21 -10.79
CA THR A 304 14.70 11.89 -10.09
C THR A 304 14.84 12.36 -8.61
N THR A 305 14.99 13.67 -8.31
CA THR A 305 13.74 14.36 -7.96
C THR A 305 12.75 13.93 -8.99
N SER A 306 11.90 12.93 -8.71
CA SER A 306 10.76 12.67 -9.59
C SER A 306 10.27 14.07 -9.89
N LYS A 307 10.43 14.52 -11.15
CA LYS A 307 9.92 15.84 -11.52
C LYS A 307 8.52 15.79 -10.95
N PRO A 308 8.14 16.70 -10.03
CA PRO A 308 6.87 16.55 -9.32
C PRO A 308 5.83 16.22 -10.37
N VAL A 309 5.28 15.01 -10.27
CA VAL A 309 4.47 14.48 -11.35
C VAL A 309 3.16 15.22 -11.23
N PHE A 310 2.98 16.18 -12.11
CA PHE A 310 1.80 16.99 -12.13
C PHE A 310 0.73 16.27 -12.94
N CYS A 311 -0.48 16.31 -12.43
CA CYS A 311 -1.63 15.84 -13.18
C CYS A 311 -2.20 16.96 -14.07
N GLY A 312 -3.06 16.57 -15.03
CA GLY A 312 -3.89 17.50 -15.78
C GLY A 312 -3.13 18.31 -16.84
N GLN A 313 -1.92 17.89 -17.21
CA GLN A 313 -1.14 18.50 -18.29
C GLN A 313 -1.39 17.78 -19.62
N ALA A 314 -1.79 18.54 -20.64
CA ALA A 314 -1.96 18.03 -22.01
C ALA A 314 -1.11 18.86 -23.00
N PRO A 315 0.19 18.56 -23.14
CA PRO A 315 1.13 19.41 -23.91
C PRO A 315 0.78 19.55 -25.40
N LYS A 316 0.17 18.53 -26.00
CA LYS A 316 -0.27 18.56 -27.41
C LYS A 316 -1.70 19.07 -27.60
N ASN A 317 -2.41 19.40 -26.52
CA ASN A 317 -3.73 20.00 -26.59
C ASN A 317 -3.60 21.52 -26.73
N SER A 318 -3.07 21.96 -27.89
CA SER A 318 -2.80 23.36 -28.21
C SER A 318 -4.10 24.09 -28.60
N GLY A 319 -5.04 24.19 -27.67
CA GLY A 319 -6.28 24.94 -27.82
C GLY A 319 -7.21 24.34 -28.87
N ILE A 320 -8.33 23.76 -28.42
CA ILE A 320 -9.45 23.33 -29.27
C ILE A 320 -10.13 24.58 -29.86
N LEU A 321 -9.47 25.20 -30.84
CA LEU A 321 -10.00 26.24 -31.71
C LEU A 321 -10.38 25.55 -33.02
N GLY A 322 -11.53 24.89 -33.02
CA GLY A 322 -12.07 24.20 -34.19
C GLY A 322 -12.77 22.92 -33.78
N GLY A 323 -14.10 22.92 -33.87
CA GLY A 323 -15.00 21.83 -33.45
C GLY A 323 -14.88 20.54 -34.27
N THR A 324 -13.69 19.97 -34.42
CA THR A 324 -13.51 18.63 -34.98
C THR A 324 -13.84 17.58 -33.91
N SER A 325 -14.72 16.64 -34.26
CA SER A 325 -15.17 15.57 -33.35
C SER A 325 -14.12 14.49 -33.11
N MET A 326 -13.05 14.45 -33.91
CA MET A 326 -11.97 13.49 -33.81
C MET A 326 -10.82 14.08 -32.99
N ALA A 327 -10.33 13.29 -32.03
CA ALA A 327 -9.12 13.64 -31.29
C ALA A 327 -7.88 13.47 -32.18
N THR A 328 -6.81 14.19 -31.86
CA THR A 328 -5.47 13.95 -32.43
C THR A 328 -4.58 13.26 -31.40
N ALA A 329 -3.51 12.62 -31.86
CA ALA A 329 -2.57 11.92 -30.98
C ALA A 329 -2.02 12.87 -29.91
N GLY A 330 -2.17 12.50 -28.63
CA GLY A 330 -1.69 13.28 -27.49
C GLY A 330 -2.62 14.42 -27.05
N SER A 331 -3.77 14.64 -27.72
CA SER A 331 -4.78 15.61 -27.23
C SER A 331 -5.33 15.24 -25.85
N TRP A 332 -5.45 13.94 -25.58
CA TRP A 332 -5.95 13.38 -24.32
C TRP A 332 -4.98 12.31 -23.78
N PRO A 333 -3.84 12.72 -23.20
CA PRO A 333 -2.73 11.80 -22.90
C PRO A 333 -2.99 10.85 -21.72
N TRP A 334 -4.08 11.02 -20.99
CA TRP A 334 -4.50 10.11 -19.91
C TRP A 334 -5.41 8.98 -20.38
N MET A 335 -5.87 8.99 -21.63
CA MET A 335 -6.86 8.02 -22.11
C MET A 335 -6.29 6.60 -22.11
N ALA A 336 -7.02 5.70 -21.47
CA ALA A 336 -6.71 4.28 -21.38
C ALA A 336 -7.75 3.46 -22.14
N SER A 337 -7.29 2.55 -22.98
CA SER A 337 -8.11 1.53 -23.63
C SER A 337 -8.02 0.24 -22.82
N LEU A 338 -9.10 -0.13 -22.13
CA LEU A 338 -9.16 -1.37 -21.36
C LEU A 338 -9.53 -2.50 -22.30
N GLN A 339 -8.67 -3.51 -22.35
CA GLN A 339 -8.82 -4.64 -23.24
C GLN A 339 -9.02 -5.93 -22.46
N LYS A 340 -9.95 -6.75 -22.96
CA LYS A 340 -10.14 -8.13 -22.54
C LYS A 340 -9.86 -9.03 -23.73
N ASN A 341 -8.94 -9.99 -23.56
CA ASN A 341 -8.51 -10.89 -24.65
C ASN A 341 -8.08 -10.16 -25.94
N GLY A 342 -7.43 -9.01 -25.81
CA GLY A 342 -6.95 -8.21 -26.96
C GLY A 342 -8.04 -7.41 -27.70
N SER A 343 -9.25 -7.30 -27.14
CA SER A 343 -10.32 -6.46 -27.69
C SER A 343 -10.71 -5.36 -26.72
N HIS A 344 -10.95 -4.15 -27.23
CA HIS A 344 -11.40 -3.00 -26.44
C HIS A 344 -12.80 -3.24 -25.86
N VAL A 345 -12.95 -3.03 -24.56
CA VAL A 345 -14.23 -3.17 -23.85
C VAL A 345 -14.71 -1.84 -23.30
N CYS A 346 -13.80 -1.07 -22.70
CA CYS A 346 -14.13 0.20 -22.05
C CYS A 346 -12.99 1.22 -22.15
N GLY A 347 -13.36 2.50 -22.02
CA GLY A 347 -12.43 3.57 -21.74
C GLY A 347 -11.97 3.57 -20.28
N GLY A 348 -10.94 4.36 -20.02
CA GLY A 348 -10.40 4.62 -18.70
C GLY A 348 -9.47 5.83 -18.74
N THR A 349 -8.92 6.15 -17.58
CA THR A 349 -8.04 7.30 -17.39
C THR A 349 -6.90 6.97 -16.46
N LEU A 350 -5.67 7.27 -16.86
CA LEU A 350 -4.51 7.25 -15.97
C LEU A 350 -4.66 8.38 -14.92
N VAL A 351 -4.83 8.01 -13.66
CA VAL A 351 -5.10 8.96 -12.56
C VAL A 351 -3.99 8.99 -11.50
N ALA A 352 -3.12 7.97 -11.51
CA ALA A 352 -1.87 7.94 -10.76
C ALA A 352 -0.76 7.36 -11.66
N LEU A 353 0.45 7.21 -11.12
CA LEU A 353 1.60 6.68 -11.88
C LEU A 353 1.44 5.22 -12.32
N ASP A 354 0.55 4.45 -11.70
CA ASP A 354 0.35 3.03 -11.97
C ASP A 354 -1.12 2.62 -11.90
N SER A 355 -2.04 3.60 -11.91
CA SER A 355 -3.45 3.35 -11.60
C SER A 355 -4.37 4.00 -12.63
N VAL A 356 -5.32 3.20 -13.11
CA VAL A 356 -6.32 3.62 -14.11
C VAL A 356 -7.71 3.57 -13.51
N LEU A 357 -8.43 4.69 -13.60
CA LEU A 357 -9.83 4.82 -13.21
C LEU A 357 -10.73 4.46 -14.39
N SER A 358 -11.76 3.66 -14.13
CA SER A 358 -12.78 3.30 -15.12
C SER A 358 -14.13 3.03 -14.43
N ASN A 359 -15.13 2.61 -15.20
CA ASN A 359 -16.46 2.27 -14.73
C ASN A 359 -16.51 0.82 -14.24
N ALA A 360 -17.09 0.57 -13.06
CA ALA A 360 -17.17 -0.78 -12.50
C ALA A 360 -17.98 -1.75 -13.38
N ASN A 361 -18.95 -1.24 -14.14
CA ASN A 361 -19.79 -2.07 -15.01
C ASN A 361 -18.98 -2.79 -16.10
N CYS A 362 -17.80 -2.28 -16.45
CA CYS A 362 -16.87 -2.93 -17.38
C CYS A 362 -16.40 -4.30 -16.90
N PHE A 363 -16.41 -4.53 -15.58
CA PHE A 363 -15.89 -5.74 -14.94
C PHE A 363 -16.98 -6.68 -14.42
N SER A 364 -18.25 -6.33 -14.61
CA SER A 364 -19.41 -7.07 -14.12
C SER A 364 -19.46 -8.54 -14.57
N SER A 365 -18.77 -8.90 -15.66
CA SER A 365 -18.66 -10.28 -16.14
C SER A 365 -17.44 -11.05 -15.62
N SER A 366 -16.38 -10.36 -15.19
CA SER A 366 -15.15 -10.96 -14.62
C SER A 366 -14.20 -9.85 -14.12
N PRO A 367 -14.00 -9.72 -12.80
CA PRO A 367 -12.99 -8.84 -12.22
C PRO A 367 -11.61 -9.52 -12.11
N VAL A 368 -11.36 -10.60 -12.85
CA VAL A 368 -10.09 -11.34 -12.79
C VAL A 368 -9.00 -10.55 -13.51
N ALA A 369 -8.09 -9.94 -12.75
CA ALA A 369 -7.05 -9.03 -13.26
C ALA A 369 -6.23 -9.58 -14.43
N SER A 370 -5.90 -10.88 -14.43
CA SER A 370 -5.10 -11.53 -15.48
C SER A 370 -5.79 -11.60 -16.85
N GLU A 371 -7.12 -11.41 -16.93
CA GLU A 371 -7.86 -11.35 -18.20
C GLU A 371 -7.78 -9.97 -18.87
N TRP A 372 -7.26 -8.96 -18.16
CA TRP A 372 -7.31 -7.57 -18.56
C TRP A 372 -5.92 -7.01 -18.85
N THR A 373 -5.86 -6.20 -19.90
CA THR A 373 -4.70 -5.36 -20.22
C THR A 373 -5.17 -3.93 -20.42
N VAL A 374 -4.28 -2.98 -20.17
CA VAL A 374 -4.52 -1.57 -20.41
C VAL A 374 -3.56 -1.08 -21.47
N VAL A 375 -4.08 -0.34 -22.46
CA VAL A 375 -3.26 0.34 -23.47
C VAL A 375 -3.38 1.85 -23.33
N LEU A 376 -2.25 2.50 -23.11
CA LEU A 376 -2.09 3.96 -23.02
C LEU A 376 -1.48 4.51 -24.31
N GLY A 377 -1.63 5.81 -24.58
CA GLY A 377 -1.02 6.46 -25.76
C GLY A 377 -1.64 6.07 -27.11
N ARG A 378 -2.75 5.33 -27.08
CA ARG A 378 -3.50 4.88 -28.27
C ARG A 378 -4.39 6.01 -28.80
N LEU A 379 -4.52 6.11 -30.12
CA LEU A 379 -5.49 7.00 -30.79
C LEU A 379 -6.52 6.19 -31.58
N LYS A 380 -6.07 5.19 -32.34
CA LYS A 380 -6.88 4.35 -33.23
C LYS A 380 -7.08 2.97 -32.60
N LEU A 381 -8.30 2.45 -32.54
CA LEU A 381 -8.48 1.04 -32.16
C LEU A 381 -8.02 0.10 -33.27
N ASN A 382 -8.22 0.50 -34.54
CA ASN A 382 -7.78 -0.26 -35.71
C ASN A 382 -6.65 0.48 -36.43
N GLY A 383 -5.48 -0.15 -36.53
CA GLY A 383 -4.30 0.40 -37.20
C GLY A 383 -3.10 0.55 -36.28
N SER A 384 -2.06 1.25 -36.76
CA SER A 384 -0.81 1.44 -36.01
C SER A 384 -0.86 2.71 -35.15
N ASN A 385 -0.41 2.59 -33.89
CA ASN A 385 -0.20 3.71 -32.99
C ASN A 385 1.28 3.71 -32.55
N PRO A 386 2.09 4.73 -32.89
CA PRO A 386 3.53 4.72 -32.60
C PRO A 386 3.88 4.99 -31.13
N PHE A 387 2.92 5.43 -30.32
CA PHE A 387 3.13 5.84 -28.93
C PHE A 387 2.41 4.95 -27.91
N GLU A 388 1.84 3.82 -28.36
CA GLU A 388 1.06 2.98 -27.47
C GLU A 388 1.93 2.11 -26.57
N VAL A 389 1.49 1.95 -25.31
CA VAL A 389 2.12 1.07 -24.33
C VAL A 389 1.05 0.15 -23.76
N THR A 390 1.29 -1.15 -23.84
CA THR A 390 0.41 -2.19 -23.28
C THR A 390 0.95 -2.66 -21.95
N LEU A 391 0.13 -2.63 -20.91
CA LEU A 391 0.47 -3.03 -19.55
C LEU A 391 -0.53 -4.08 -19.04
N ASN A 392 -0.03 -5.04 -18.28
CA ASN A 392 -0.88 -6.03 -17.62
C ASN A 392 -1.54 -5.41 -16.39
N VAL A 393 -2.69 -5.93 -16.01
CA VAL A 393 -3.40 -5.53 -14.80
C VAL A 393 -3.07 -6.53 -13.68
N THR A 394 -2.65 -6.02 -12.52
CA THR A 394 -2.30 -6.84 -11.35
C THR A 394 -3.44 -6.93 -10.36
N ASN A 395 -4.27 -5.89 -10.27
CA ASN A 395 -5.42 -5.86 -9.38
C ASN A 395 -6.54 -4.97 -9.96
N ILE A 396 -7.79 -5.32 -9.67
CA ILE A 396 -8.99 -4.55 -10.00
C ILE A 396 -9.81 -4.39 -8.72
N THR A 397 -9.95 -3.15 -8.26
CA THR A 397 -10.73 -2.81 -7.07
C THR A 397 -11.98 -2.05 -7.48
N LEU A 398 -13.15 -2.50 -7.03
CA LEU A 398 -14.45 -1.90 -7.37
C LEU A 398 -14.99 -1.12 -6.18
N SER A 399 -15.57 0.05 -6.44
CA SER A 399 -16.31 0.78 -5.40
C SER A 399 -17.60 0.04 -5.05
N ASN A 400 -18.01 0.12 -3.78
CA ASN A 400 -19.24 -0.51 -3.28
C ASN A 400 -20.25 0.54 -2.81
N THR A 401 -20.71 1.38 -3.74
CA THR A 401 -21.70 2.42 -3.47
C THR A 401 -23.05 2.06 -4.08
N THR A 402 -24.13 2.64 -3.52
CA THR A 402 -25.49 2.48 -4.06
C THR A 402 -25.64 3.28 -5.35
N GLY A 403 -25.65 2.63 -6.50
CA GLY A 403 -25.87 3.27 -7.81
C GLY A 403 -24.70 3.09 -8.77
N THR A 404 -24.19 4.20 -9.32
CA THR A 404 -23.03 4.19 -10.23
C THR A 404 -21.78 3.80 -9.46
N ASN A 405 -21.02 2.83 -9.97
CA ASN A 405 -19.76 2.40 -9.35
C ASN A 405 -18.58 2.62 -10.29
N ILE A 406 -17.42 2.83 -9.70
CA ILE A 406 -16.14 3.03 -10.39
C ILE A 406 -15.17 1.89 -10.03
N ALA A 407 -14.12 1.76 -10.84
CA ALA A 407 -13.08 0.76 -10.66
C ALA A 407 -11.70 1.40 -10.77
N ILE A 408 -10.77 0.95 -9.94
CA ILE A 408 -9.34 1.23 -10.07
C ILE A 408 -8.63 -0.05 -10.52
N LEU A 409 -7.84 0.07 -11.58
CA LEU A 409 -6.98 -0.99 -12.09
C LEU A 409 -5.54 -0.62 -11.74
N ARG A 410 -4.84 -1.49 -10.99
CA ARG A 410 -3.40 -1.38 -10.75
C ARG A 410 -2.64 -2.03 -11.92
N LEU A 411 -1.69 -1.29 -12.47
CA LEU A 411 -0.86 -1.71 -13.59
C LEU A 411 0.36 -2.50 -13.10
N SER A 412 0.87 -3.40 -13.93
CA SER A 412 2.06 -4.22 -13.61
C SER A 412 3.36 -3.42 -13.54
N ALA A 413 3.39 -2.22 -14.10
CA ALA A 413 4.51 -1.29 -14.07
C ALA A 413 4.02 0.14 -14.33
N GLN A 414 4.80 1.13 -13.88
CA GLN A 414 4.55 2.55 -14.21
C GLN A 414 4.89 2.79 -15.69
N PRO A 415 3.98 3.37 -16.51
CA PRO A 415 4.31 3.77 -17.87
C PRO A 415 5.30 4.94 -17.85
N THR A 416 6.15 5.01 -18.86
CA THR A 416 6.98 6.20 -19.07
C THR A 416 6.08 7.37 -19.49
N LEU A 417 6.09 8.46 -18.71
CA LEU A 417 5.33 9.66 -19.04
C LEU A 417 5.94 10.37 -20.26
N THR A 418 5.08 10.71 -21.22
CA THR A 418 5.45 11.38 -22.48
C THR A 418 4.41 12.44 -22.82
N ASP A 419 4.60 13.21 -23.90
CA ASP A 419 3.55 14.12 -24.40
C ASP A 419 2.22 13.40 -24.76
N TYR A 420 2.23 12.06 -24.85
CA TYR A 420 1.11 11.20 -25.22
C TYR A 420 0.59 10.34 -24.07
N ILE A 421 1.32 10.29 -22.95
CA ILE A 421 0.96 9.53 -21.74
C ILE A 421 1.22 10.43 -20.51
N GLN A 422 0.16 10.95 -19.91
CA GLN A 422 0.21 11.82 -18.72
C GLN A 422 -1.00 11.53 -17.83
N PRO A 423 -0.91 11.67 -16.50
CA PRO A 423 -2.06 11.50 -15.62
C PRO A 423 -3.00 12.73 -15.64
N ILE A 424 -4.29 12.51 -15.46
CA ILE A 424 -5.29 13.58 -15.26
C ILE A 424 -5.51 13.86 -13.77
N CYS A 425 -5.86 15.10 -13.41
CA CYS A 425 -6.22 15.41 -12.02
C CYS A 425 -7.63 14.91 -11.73
N LEU A 426 -7.88 14.43 -10.51
CA LEU A 426 -9.26 14.23 -10.03
C LEU A 426 -9.81 15.55 -9.50
N ASP A 427 -11.13 15.75 -9.61
CA ASP A 427 -11.77 17.00 -9.20
C ASP A 427 -11.58 17.32 -7.70
N ASN A 428 -11.47 16.31 -6.83
CA ASN A 428 -11.15 16.44 -5.41
C ASN A 428 -12.03 17.51 -4.71
N GLY A 429 -13.35 17.42 -4.93
CA GLY A 429 -14.34 18.34 -4.38
C GLY A 429 -14.46 19.69 -5.09
N ARG A 430 -13.73 19.93 -6.19
CA ARG A 430 -13.85 21.17 -6.97
C ARG A 430 -15.27 21.39 -7.49
N THR A 431 -15.67 22.65 -7.55
CA THR A 431 -16.91 23.08 -8.20
C THR A 431 -16.63 23.65 -9.58
N PHE A 432 -17.45 23.26 -10.54
CA PHE A 432 -17.39 23.74 -11.91
C PHE A 432 -18.59 24.65 -12.15
N ALA A 433 -18.35 25.91 -12.50
CA ALA A 433 -19.40 26.90 -12.68
C ALA A 433 -20.27 26.59 -13.91
N GLU A 434 -21.54 27.00 -13.86
CA GLU A 434 -22.43 26.95 -15.02
C GLU A 434 -21.83 27.73 -16.21
N GLY A 435 -21.92 27.16 -17.40
CA GLY A 435 -21.29 27.65 -18.63
C GLY A 435 -19.83 27.25 -18.82
N LEU A 436 -19.18 26.57 -17.86
CA LEU A 436 -17.81 26.08 -18.04
C LEU A 436 -17.78 24.99 -19.13
N ALA A 437 -16.90 25.15 -20.12
CA ALA A 437 -16.68 24.15 -21.16
C ALA A 437 -15.96 22.91 -20.60
N CYS A 438 -16.49 21.74 -20.93
CA CYS A 438 -15.94 20.44 -20.57
C CYS A 438 -15.96 19.52 -21.79
N TRP A 439 -15.14 18.47 -21.76
CA TRP A 439 -15.00 17.52 -22.84
C TRP A 439 -15.20 16.10 -22.35
N ALA A 440 -15.88 15.29 -23.15
CA ALA A 440 -15.89 13.85 -23.00
C ALA A 440 -15.07 13.22 -24.12
N ALA A 441 -14.35 12.13 -23.83
CA ALA A 441 -13.60 11.40 -24.85
C ALA A 441 -13.73 9.89 -24.66
N GLY A 442 -13.68 9.14 -25.75
CA GLY A 442 -13.86 7.70 -25.74
C GLY A 442 -13.76 7.07 -27.12
N TRP A 443 -13.73 5.73 -27.15
CA TRP A 443 -13.80 4.96 -28.38
C TRP A 443 -15.15 4.27 -28.48
N SER A 444 -15.97 4.76 -29.40
CA SER A 444 -17.23 4.11 -29.73
C SER A 444 -17.10 3.38 -31.07
N PRO A 445 -17.48 2.09 -31.14
CA PRO A 445 -17.43 1.31 -32.37
C PRO A 445 -18.12 2.03 -33.53
N GLY A 446 -17.45 2.08 -34.68
CA GLY A 446 -17.98 2.67 -35.92
C GLY A 446 -18.01 4.21 -36.02
N ARG A 447 -17.78 4.98 -34.94
CA ARG A 447 -17.75 6.47 -35.03
C ARG A 447 -16.44 7.03 -35.55
N GLY A 448 -15.33 6.34 -35.33
CA GLY A 448 -14.01 6.74 -35.79
C GLY A 448 -13.67 6.31 -37.20
N GLY A 449 -14.66 5.94 -38.02
CA GLY A 449 -14.46 5.38 -39.36
C GLY A 449 -13.78 4.01 -39.33
N ALA A 450 -13.13 3.63 -40.42
CA ALA A 450 -12.48 2.32 -40.56
C ALA A 450 -11.36 2.07 -39.53
N GLU A 451 -10.68 3.13 -39.10
CA GLU A 451 -9.60 3.07 -38.12
C GLU A 451 -10.08 3.19 -36.66
N GLU A 452 -11.38 3.45 -36.44
CA GLU A 452 -11.95 3.65 -35.11
C GLU A 452 -11.15 4.64 -34.25
N VAL A 453 -10.87 5.82 -34.82
CA VAL A 453 -10.22 6.96 -34.15
C VAL A 453 -11.03 7.41 -32.92
N MET A 454 -10.34 7.72 -31.83
CA MET A 454 -10.92 8.29 -30.61
C MET A 454 -11.75 9.54 -30.90
N GLN A 455 -12.94 9.60 -30.32
CA GLN A 455 -13.85 10.73 -30.44
C GLN A 455 -13.73 11.64 -29.23
N GLN A 456 -14.03 12.92 -29.45
CA GLN A 456 -14.13 13.94 -28.41
C GLN A 456 -15.43 14.73 -28.60
N PHE A 457 -16.08 15.05 -27.49
CA PHE A 457 -17.36 15.75 -27.46
C PHE A 457 -17.23 16.97 -26.55
N ASN A 458 -17.52 18.15 -27.09
CA ASN A 458 -17.60 19.38 -26.30
C ASN A 458 -18.99 19.50 -25.66
N THR A 459 -19.05 19.93 -24.41
CA THR A 459 -20.27 20.20 -23.67
C THR A 459 -20.02 21.33 -22.67
N SER A 460 -21.07 21.87 -22.04
CA SER A 460 -20.93 22.85 -20.97
C SER A 460 -21.65 22.40 -19.71
N VAL A 461 -21.14 22.83 -18.55
CA VAL A 461 -21.82 22.60 -17.26
C VAL A 461 -23.11 23.43 -17.23
N VAL A 462 -24.23 22.79 -16.90
CA VAL A 462 -25.55 23.42 -16.84
C VAL A 462 -26.23 23.16 -15.51
N ASN A 463 -27.24 23.96 -15.19
CA ASN A 463 -28.05 23.75 -13.99
C ASN A 463 -28.80 22.40 -14.05
N CYS A 464 -28.66 21.59 -13.00
CA CYS A 464 -29.37 20.31 -12.88
C CYS A 464 -30.90 20.45 -12.67
N GLY A 465 -31.40 21.63 -12.32
CA GLY A 465 -32.81 21.84 -11.97
C GLY A 465 -33.25 20.89 -10.86
N ASN A 466 -34.36 20.17 -11.06
CA ASN A 466 -34.95 19.28 -10.06
C ASN A 466 -34.15 17.99 -9.79
N SER A 467 -33.09 17.70 -10.56
CA SER A 467 -32.17 16.59 -10.30
C SER A 467 -30.91 17.02 -9.54
N SER A 468 -30.88 18.22 -8.96
CA SER A 468 -29.73 18.72 -8.19
C SER A 468 -29.55 17.95 -6.88
N SER A 469 -28.53 17.09 -6.83
CA SER A 469 -27.90 16.65 -5.58
C SER A 469 -26.49 17.24 -5.48
N SER A 470 -25.92 17.31 -4.28
CA SER A 470 -24.52 17.73 -4.07
C SER A 470 -23.51 16.83 -4.78
N GLU A 471 -23.92 15.60 -5.10
CA GLU A 471 -23.13 14.54 -5.73
C GLU A 471 -23.28 14.52 -7.27
N SER A 472 -24.13 15.38 -7.83
CA SER A 472 -24.43 15.40 -9.27
C SER A 472 -23.75 16.57 -9.98
N ILE A 473 -23.36 16.33 -11.23
CA ILE A 473 -23.00 17.37 -12.19
C ILE A 473 -23.85 17.18 -13.46
N CYS A 474 -24.31 18.29 -14.04
CA CYS A 474 -25.13 18.26 -15.24
C CYS A 474 -24.45 18.99 -16.40
N THR A 475 -24.66 18.48 -17.61
CA THR A 475 -24.12 19.07 -18.82
C THR A 475 -25.16 19.15 -19.93
N ASP A 476 -24.87 19.94 -20.96
CA ASP A 476 -25.56 19.81 -22.24
C ASP A 476 -25.48 18.38 -22.77
N VAL A 477 -26.48 17.98 -23.55
CA VAL A 477 -26.55 16.64 -24.13
C VAL A 477 -25.49 16.46 -25.19
N PHE A 478 -24.70 15.40 -25.07
CA PHE A 478 -23.78 14.95 -26.10
C PHE A 478 -23.94 13.44 -26.30
N ALA A 479 -23.40 12.92 -27.41
CA ALA A 479 -23.76 11.60 -27.88
C ALA A 479 -22.87 10.51 -27.25
N LEU A 480 -23.23 9.99 -26.07
CA LEU A 480 -22.55 8.86 -25.41
C LEU A 480 -23.03 7.49 -25.93
N GLN A 481 -22.10 6.56 -26.13
CA GLN A 481 -22.40 5.14 -26.42
C GLN A 481 -21.65 4.18 -25.49
N GLN A 482 -21.91 2.88 -25.63
CA GLN A 482 -21.38 1.84 -24.74
C GLN A 482 -19.84 1.87 -24.65
N GLY A 483 -19.14 2.06 -25.78
CA GLY A 483 -17.68 2.09 -25.83
C GLY A 483 -17.05 3.33 -25.16
N ASP A 484 -17.84 4.39 -24.93
CA ASP A 484 -17.38 5.56 -24.17
C ASP A 484 -17.43 5.31 -22.64
N SER A 485 -18.01 4.19 -22.20
CA SER A 485 -18.10 3.85 -20.77
C SER A 485 -16.72 3.72 -20.15
N GLY A 486 -16.55 4.28 -18.96
CA GLY A 486 -15.27 4.33 -18.26
C GLY A 486 -14.37 5.47 -18.71
N GLY A 487 -14.67 6.14 -19.82
CA GLY A 487 -13.98 7.37 -20.22
C GLY A 487 -14.26 8.56 -19.29
N PRO A 488 -13.52 9.66 -19.41
CA PRO A 488 -13.68 10.84 -18.57
C PRO A 488 -14.66 11.87 -19.15
N LEU A 489 -15.41 12.55 -18.28
CA LEU A 489 -15.77 13.96 -18.51
C LEU A 489 -14.72 14.82 -17.82
N MET A 490 -14.06 15.68 -18.58
CA MET A 490 -12.97 16.51 -18.09
C MET A 490 -13.22 18.00 -18.34
N CYS A 491 -12.97 18.81 -17.32
CA CYS A 491 -13.14 20.25 -17.34
C CYS A 491 -11.79 20.91 -17.10
N LYS A 492 -11.53 22.05 -17.75
CA LYS A 492 -10.29 22.80 -17.58
C LYS A 492 -10.49 23.95 -16.60
N GLN A 493 -9.66 24.02 -15.56
CA GLN A 493 -9.69 25.07 -14.55
C GLN A 493 -8.25 25.39 -14.12
N ASP A 494 -7.93 26.65 -13.84
CA ASP A 494 -6.61 27.08 -13.34
C ASP A 494 -5.41 26.63 -14.21
N GLY A 495 -5.64 26.43 -15.52
CA GLY A 495 -4.60 25.96 -16.45
C GLY A 495 -4.38 24.44 -16.47
N SER A 496 -5.13 23.66 -15.69
CA SER A 496 -5.03 22.18 -15.63
C SER A 496 -6.36 21.50 -15.95
N TRP A 497 -6.29 20.25 -16.38
CA TRP A 497 -7.45 19.40 -16.67
C TRP A 497 -7.82 18.53 -15.47
N PHE A 498 -9.11 18.53 -15.15
CA PHE A 498 -9.68 17.75 -14.04
C PHE A 498 -10.76 16.82 -14.58
N GLN A 499 -10.74 15.56 -14.16
CA GLN A 499 -11.81 14.59 -14.41
C GLN A 499 -12.91 14.79 -13.37
N ALA A 500 -14.07 15.23 -13.85
CA ALA A 500 -15.24 15.48 -13.01
C ALA A 500 -16.18 14.26 -12.92
N VAL A 501 -16.16 13.39 -13.94
CA VAL A 501 -17.07 12.23 -14.05
C VAL A 501 -16.36 11.05 -14.69
N VAL A 502 -16.71 9.84 -14.26
CA VAL A 502 -16.50 8.59 -15.01
C VAL A 502 -17.77 8.29 -15.83
N LEU A 503 -17.65 8.32 -17.15
CA LEU A 503 -18.78 8.16 -18.06
C LEU A 503 -19.40 6.77 -17.89
N THR A 504 -20.73 6.76 -17.83
CA THR A 504 -21.54 5.54 -17.80
C THR A 504 -22.50 5.59 -18.96
N ALA A 505 -22.36 4.67 -19.92
CA ALA A 505 -23.31 4.62 -21.01
C ALA A 505 -24.71 4.26 -20.49
N PRO A 506 -25.77 4.92 -20.97
CA PRO A 506 -27.13 4.63 -20.56
C PRO A 506 -27.55 3.22 -21.00
N SER A 507 -28.15 2.47 -20.07
CA SER A 507 -28.70 1.14 -20.33
C SER A 507 -29.73 1.19 -21.48
N PRO A 508 -29.85 0.14 -22.33
CA PRO A 508 -30.84 0.10 -23.42
C PRO A 508 -32.28 0.40 -22.98
N SER A 509 -32.64 0.09 -21.73
CA SER A 509 -33.96 0.35 -21.12
C SER A 509 -34.22 1.83 -20.80
N ALA A 510 -33.17 2.66 -20.68
CA ALA A 510 -33.28 4.10 -20.42
C ALA A 510 -33.64 4.92 -21.67
N ARG A 511 -33.52 4.34 -22.89
CA ARG A 511 -33.81 5.02 -24.17
C ARG A 511 -35.28 5.40 -24.37
N ARG A 512 -36.20 4.98 -23.47
CA ARG A 512 -37.66 5.23 -23.57
C ARG A 512 -38.18 6.39 -22.70
N ARG A 513 -37.33 7.14 -21.99
CA ARG A 513 -37.77 8.34 -21.24
C ARG A 513 -37.61 9.61 -22.10
N ARG A 514 -38.62 10.51 -22.01
CA ARG A 514 -38.64 11.86 -22.62
C ARG A 514 -37.24 12.48 -22.56
N GLN A 515 -36.74 13.00 -23.70
CA GLN A 515 -35.49 13.74 -23.80
C GLN A 515 -35.47 14.83 -22.73
N THR A 516 -34.72 14.60 -21.65
CA THR A 516 -34.36 15.65 -20.72
C THR A 516 -33.36 16.57 -21.43
N PRO A 517 -33.46 17.90 -21.27
CA PRO A 517 -32.57 18.84 -21.96
C PRO A 517 -31.13 18.77 -21.45
N VAL A 518 -30.87 17.99 -20.39
CA VAL A 518 -29.58 17.88 -19.72
C VAL A 518 -29.21 16.42 -19.48
N MET A 519 -27.91 16.13 -19.45
CA MET A 519 -27.36 14.89 -18.92
C MET A 519 -26.93 15.08 -17.48
N THR A 520 -27.24 14.12 -16.60
CA THR A 520 -26.86 14.16 -15.17
C THR A 520 -25.91 13.00 -14.87
N PHE A 521 -24.82 13.29 -14.17
CA PHE A 521 -23.79 12.33 -13.80
C PHE A 521 -23.39 12.44 -12.33
N THR A 522 -22.94 11.34 -11.75
CA THR A 522 -22.29 11.32 -10.44
C THR A 522 -20.87 11.88 -10.55
N ARG A 523 -20.51 12.79 -9.64
CA ARG A 523 -19.18 13.40 -9.57
C ARG A 523 -18.14 12.40 -9.10
N VAL A 524 -16.89 12.56 -9.54
CA VAL A 524 -15.76 11.74 -9.05
C VAL A 524 -15.55 11.96 -7.56
N SER A 525 -15.72 13.18 -7.07
CA SER A 525 -15.62 13.51 -5.63
C SER A 525 -16.58 12.72 -4.74
N SER A 526 -17.68 12.19 -5.28
CA SER A 526 -18.60 11.31 -4.52
C SER A 526 -17.95 9.98 -4.13
N PHE A 527 -16.79 9.65 -4.70
CA PHE A 527 -16.01 8.45 -4.42
C PHE A 527 -14.69 8.74 -3.69
N ASP A 528 -14.50 9.94 -3.12
CA ASP A 528 -13.23 10.36 -2.52
C ASP A 528 -12.70 9.39 -1.46
N SER A 529 -13.56 8.85 -0.60
CA SER A 529 -13.14 7.86 0.41
C SER A 529 -12.52 6.62 -0.25
N PHE A 530 -13.18 6.08 -1.27
CA PHE A 530 -12.70 4.92 -2.03
C PHE A 530 -11.41 5.25 -2.81
N LEU A 531 -11.35 6.44 -3.42
CA LEU A 531 -10.19 6.88 -4.18
C LEU A 531 -8.97 7.11 -3.29
N MET A 532 -9.14 7.72 -2.12
CA MET A 532 -8.06 7.95 -1.15
C MET A 532 -7.55 6.66 -0.53
N GLU A 533 -8.45 5.70 -0.24
CA GLU A 533 -8.08 4.37 0.25
C GLU A 533 -7.32 3.56 -0.82
N THR A 534 -7.72 3.66 -2.08
CA THR A 534 -7.16 2.82 -3.16
C THR A 534 -5.90 3.40 -3.82
N LEU A 535 -5.83 4.74 -3.98
CA LEU A 535 -4.74 5.43 -4.67
C LEU A 535 -3.65 5.95 -3.74
N GLU A 536 -3.88 5.96 -2.41
CA GLU A 536 -2.99 6.44 -1.34
C GLU A 536 -2.73 7.96 -1.37
N THR A 537 -2.40 8.53 -2.52
CA THR A 537 -2.20 9.98 -2.73
C THR A 537 -2.75 10.44 -4.09
N LEU A 538 -3.48 11.55 -4.09
CA LEU A 538 -3.95 12.18 -5.34
C LEU A 538 -2.88 13.11 -5.89
N LEU A 539 -2.59 12.98 -7.19
CA LEU A 539 -1.69 13.88 -7.89
C LEU A 539 -2.26 15.31 -7.91
N SER A 540 -1.37 16.31 -7.89
CA SER A 540 -1.73 17.73 -7.89
C SER A 540 -1.32 18.43 -9.19
N PRO A 541 -2.03 19.48 -9.62
CA PRO A 541 -1.63 20.29 -10.76
C PRO A 541 -0.36 21.10 -10.46
N ALA A 542 0.32 21.56 -11.51
CA ALA A 542 1.49 22.43 -11.35
C ALA A 542 1.08 23.80 -10.78
N SER A 543 1.73 24.25 -9.71
CA SER A 543 1.49 25.57 -9.12
C SER A 543 2.16 26.68 -9.97
N ASN A 544 1.38 27.64 -10.47
CA ASN A 544 1.90 28.84 -11.13
C ASN A 544 2.42 29.86 -10.10
N THR A 545 3.50 29.55 -9.39
CA THR A 545 4.27 30.58 -8.67
C THR A 545 5.38 31.08 -9.56
N THR A 546 5.19 32.26 -10.15
CA THR A 546 6.25 33.07 -10.74
C THR A 546 7.36 33.27 -9.71
N ILE A 547 8.55 32.75 -10.02
CA ILE A 547 9.78 32.98 -9.28
C ILE A 547 10.06 34.49 -9.33
N THR A 548 9.76 35.20 -8.24
CA THR A 548 10.30 36.52 -7.98
C THR A 548 11.57 36.33 -7.16
N ASN A 549 12.69 36.84 -7.68
CA ASN A 549 14.00 36.82 -7.03
C ASN A 549 13.92 37.31 -5.58
N PRO A 550 14.58 36.65 -4.61
CA PRO A 550 14.62 37.14 -3.25
C PRO A 550 15.61 38.31 -3.19
N THR A 551 15.08 39.53 -3.17
CA THR A 551 15.79 40.68 -2.61
C THR A 551 15.07 41.07 -1.33
N ASN A 552 15.84 41.04 -0.23
CA ASN A 552 15.61 41.59 1.11
C ASN A 552 14.18 42.05 1.47
N VAL A 553 13.62 41.51 2.55
CA VAL A 553 13.45 42.20 3.85
C VAL A 553 12.40 41.49 4.72
N SER A 554 12.76 41.43 6.02
CA SER A 554 11.97 41.29 7.25
C SER A 554 11.14 40.02 7.49
N VAL A 555 11.74 39.17 8.32
CA VAL A 555 11.06 38.46 9.41
C VAL A 555 10.10 39.41 10.11
N THR A 556 8.80 39.10 10.05
CA THR A 556 7.83 39.59 11.03
C THR A 556 7.30 38.40 11.77
N THR A 557 7.77 38.25 13.01
CA THR A 557 7.20 37.38 14.02
C THR A 557 5.80 37.87 14.37
N THR A 558 4.78 37.03 14.18
CA THR A 558 3.48 37.24 14.82
C THR A 558 3.24 36.11 15.80
N ALA A 559 3.10 36.52 17.06
CA ALA A 559 3.01 35.70 18.24
C ALA A 559 1.82 34.74 18.21
N SER A 560 2.03 33.55 18.78
CA SER A 560 0.99 32.60 19.15
C SER A 560 -0.02 33.24 20.11
N SER A 561 -1.29 33.26 19.73
CA SER A 561 -2.39 33.43 20.68
C SER A 561 -2.75 32.07 21.27
N THR A 562 -2.48 31.93 22.56
CA THR A 562 -3.00 30.88 23.44
C THR A 562 -4.52 31.00 23.55
N TYR A 563 -5.26 29.94 23.22
CA TYR A 563 -6.65 29.78 23.64
C TYR A 563 -6.71 28.93 24.90
N THR A 564 -7.13 29.59 25.97
CA THR A 564 -7.41 29.05 27.31
C THR A 564 -8.77 28.36 27.30
N THR A 565 -8.82 27.06 27.63
CA THR A 565 -10.08 26.32 27.79
C THR A 565 -10.65 26.55 29.18
N THR A 566 -11.77 27.27 29.26
CA THR A 566 -12.56 27.41 30.50
C THR A 566 -13.53 26.24 30.61
N MET A 567 -13.35 25.40 31.64
CA MET A 567 -14.33 24.38 32.02
C MET A 567 -15.56 25.03 32.66
N VAL A 568 -16.76 24.65 32.19
CA VAL A 568 -18.01 24.89 32.91
C VAL A 568 -18.52 23.56 33.44
N THR A 569 -18.62 23.50 34.76
CA THR A 569 -19.21 22.43 35.56
C THR A 569 -20.71 22.65 35.67
N THR A 570 -21.52 21.61 35.41
CA THR A 570 -22.88 21.53 35.93
C THR A 570 -23.11 20.16 36.53
N THR A 571 -23.40 20.19 37.82
CA THR A 571 -23.72 19.08 38.70
C THR A 571 -25.23 18.85 38.70
N THR A 572 -25.68 17.61 38.55
CA THR A 572 -26.93 17.12 39.17
C THR A 572 -26.79 15.65 39.54
N ARG A 573 -26.85 15.40 40.86
CA ARG A 573 -27.09 14.11 41.53
C ARG A 573 -28.59 13.81 41.52
N SER A 574 -28.98 12.54 41.34
CA SER A 574 -29.66 11.74 42.39
C SER A 574 -30.09 10.34 41.91
N ASN A 575 -29.51 9.34 42.56
CA ASN A 575 -30.00 8.02 42.99
C ASN A 575 -31.32 7.44 42.43
N SER A 576 -31.25 6.17 42.02
CA SER A 576 -32.04 5.10 42.66
C SER A 576 -31.49 3.70 42.36
N VAL A 577 -31.43 2.91 43.42
CA VAL A 577 -31.13 1.48 43.55
C VAL A 577 -32.18 0.63 42.82
N PHE A 578 -31.79 -0.45 42.13
CA PHE A 578 -32.53 -1.72 42.08
C PHE A 578 -31.62 -2.88 41.65
N ASP A 579 -32.07 -4.06 42.02
CA ASP A 579 -31.37 -5.30 42.35
C ASP A 579 -31.12 -6.24 41.16
N SER A 580 -30.33 -7.27 41.46
CA SER A 580 -29.93 -8.51 40.79
C SER A 580 -30.73 -9.12 39.61
N SER A 581 -29.95 -9.85 38.81
CA SER A 581 -30.23 -11.12 38.10
C SER A 581 -31.16 -11.12 36.89
N GLU A 582 -30.63 -11.49 35.71
CA GLU A 582 -30.99 -12.69 34.91
C GLU A 582 -30.45 -12.61 33.46
N GLY A 583 -29.99 -13.75 32.92
CA GLY A 583 -30.17 -14.11 31.51
C GLY A 583 -29.04 -13.84 30.50
N CYS A 584 -28.15 -14.82 30.32
CA CYS A 584 -27.39 -15.00 29.06
C CYS A 584 -28.33 -15.55 27.96
N PRO A 585 -28.29 -15.08 26.70
CA PRO A 585 -28.96 -15.77 25.60
C PRO A 585 -28.04 -16.84 25.01
N ALA A 586 -28.46 -18.10 25.16
CA ALA A 586 -27.91 -19.25 24.46
C ALA A 586 -28.30 -19.20 22.97
N HIS A 587 -27.42 -18.66 22.12
CA HIS A 587 -27.47 -18.85 20.67
C HIS A 587 -26.14 -19.42 20.19
N SER A 588 -25.82 -20.64 20.63
CA SER A 588 -24.71 -21.40 20.02
C SER A 588 -24.86 -22.92 20.04
N PHE A 589 -26.02 -23.46 20.43
CA PHE A 589 -26.23 -24.91 20.55
C PHE A 589 -27.15 -25.53 19.49
N ILE A 590 -27.79 -24.73 18.62
CA ILE A 590 -28.70 -25.26 17.58
C ILE A 590 -27.95 -25.67 16.30
N PHE A 591 -26.80 -25.04 15.99
CA PHE A 591 -26.03 -25.37 14.78
C PHE A 591 -25.18 -26.65 14.88
N VAL A 592 -24.75 -27.02 16.09
CA VAL A 592 -23.94 -28.23 16.30
C VAL A 592 -24.79 -29.50 16.27
N PHE A 593 -26.06 -29.42 16.70
CA PHE A 593 -26.97 -30.57 16.68
C PHE A 593 -27.45 -30.96 15.27
N PHE A 594 -27.62 -29.99 14.37
CA PHE A 594 -28.00 -30.27 12.98
C PHE A 594 -26.86 -30.92 12.19
N HIS A 595 -25.60 -30.57 12.46
CA HIS A 595 -24.45 -31.17 11.78
C HIS A 595 -24.16 -32.62 12.21
N LEU A 596 -24.37 -32.96 13.48
CA LEU A 596 -24.21 -34.34 13.97
C LEU A 596 -25.34 -35.27 13.50
N LEU A 597 -26.57 -34.78 13.34
CA LEU A 597 -27.67 -35.58 12.78
C LEU A 597 -27.48 -35.86 11.28
N SER A 598 -26.94 -34.90 10.51
CA SER A 598 -26.65 -35.10 9.08
C SER A 598 -25.48 -36.05 8.84
N LEU A 599 -24.45 -36.07 9.69
CA LEU A 599 -23.38 -37.05 9.61
C LEU A 599 -23.84 -38.47 9.98
N ALA A 600 -24.72 -38.61 10.98
CA ALA A 600 -25.27 -39.90 11.38
C ALA A 600 -26.19 -40.51 10.29
N PHE A 601 -26.99 -39.68 9.62
CA PHE A 601 -27.82 -40.13 8.50
C PHE A 601 -27.00 -40.49 7.25
N CYS A 602 -25.85 -39.84 7.01
CA CYS A 602 -24.94 -40.18 5.93
C CYS A 602 -24.20 -41.52 6.17
N LEU A 603 -23.87 -41.86 7.42
CA LEU A 603 -23.18 -43.12 7.72
C LEU A 603 -24.10 -44.36 7.68
N GLN A 604 -25.41 -44.21 7.92
CA GLN A 604 -26.37 -45.33 7.87
C GLN A 604 -26.88 -45.68 6.47
N LEU A 605 -26.56 -44.87 5.45
CA LEU A 605 -26.93 -45.11 4.05
C LEU A 605 -25.74 -45.59 3.18
N CYS A 606 -24.57 -45.81 3.80
CA CYS A 606 -23.36 -46.33 3.14
C CYS A 606 -22.93 -47.73 3.63
N LEU A 607 -23.81 -48.46 4.33
CA LEU A 607 -23.66 -49.89 4.64
C LEU A 607 -24.73 -50.72 3.92
#